data_AF-C5MHQ1-F1
#
_entry.id   AF-C5MHQ1-F1
#
_cell.length_a   1.000
_cell.length_b   1.000
_cell.length_c   1.000
_cell.angle_alpha   90.00
_cell.angle_beta   90.00
_cell.angle_gamma   90.00
#
_symmetry.space_group_name_H-M   'P 1'
#
loop_
_entity.id
_entity.type
_entity.pdbx_description
1 polymer ?
#
loop_
_entity_poly.entity_id
_entity_poly.type
_entity_poly.pdbx_seq_one_letter_code
_entity_poly.pdbx_strand_id
1 'polypeptide(L)'
;MSSIPAWKRAGLLVKAEQEAEDESLSTKRIETDDLTTKQIKKISNKRKLQDDTKHKTNKKPPKRVKLPKNERAPPPVKDQLTYLKQFHEDKANWKFNKSKQNWILKNIRDIPADYEEALVSYLGTLQGGSRDRLIPELKEVINKWNTQYEEAEKKIEEQLAKKLEGDEPEKEEEKKGDKEKKEESKEEKKEDVVNVVNLEYAVRCKSILSQLTEEDVEVKGE
;
A
#
# COMPACT_ATOMS: atom_id res chain seq x y z
N MET A 1 8.10 -41.62 39.84
CA MET A 1 9.10 -40.57 40.14
C MET A 1 8.47 -39.23 39.81
N SER A 2 8.15 -38.40 40.80
CA SER A 2 7.50 -37.10 40.62
C SER A 2 8.49 -36.08 40.02
N SER A 3 8.12 -35.47 38.91
CA SER A 3 8.96 -34.47 38.22
C SER A 3 9.00 -33.18 39.04
N ILE A 4 10.19 -32.83 39.52
CA ILE A 4 10.41 -31.59 40.26
C ILE A 4 10.29 -30.42 39.28
N PRO A 5 9.32 -29.52 39.46
CA PRO A 5 9.11 -28.44 38.51
C PRO A 5 10.23 -27.39 38.59
N ALA A 6 10.50 -26.73 37.45
CA ALA A 6 11.73 -25.97 37.21
C ALA A 6 12.03 -24.85 38.22
N TRP A 7 11.00 -24.17 38.71
CA TRP A 7 11.08 -23.13 39.74
C TRP A 7 11.68 -23.62 41.07
N LYS A 8 11.42 -24.87 41.46
CA LYS A 8 12.02 -25.48 42.66
C LYS A 8 13.49 -25.87 42.45
N ARG A 9 13.89 -26.18 41.20
CA ARG A 9 15.30 -26.38 40.82
C ARG A 9 16.08 -25.05 40.77
N ALA A 10 15.39 -23.95 40.47
CA ALA A 10 15.98 -22.61 40.40
C ALA A 10 16.13 -21.91 41.77
N GLY A 11 15.86 -22.61 42.88
CA GLY A 11 16.10 -22.08 44.23
C GLY A 11 15.09 -21.00 44.68
N LEU A 12 13.99 -20.78 43.98
CA LEU A 12 12.91 -19.93 44.47
C LEU A 12 12.12 -20.69 45.55
N LEU A 13 12.38 -20.34 46.82
CA LEU A 13 11.63 -20.84 47.96
C LEU A 13 10.34 -20.02 48.12
N VAL A 14 9.17 -20.65 47.97
CA VAL A 14 7.91 -20.04 48.40
C VAL A 14 7.84 -20.18 49.91
N LYS A 15 7.91 -19.05 50.62
CA LYS A 15 7.77 -18.98 52.06
C LYS A 15 6.29 -19.12 52.39
N ALA A 16 5.87 -20.31 52.78
CA ALA A 16 4.53 -20.59 53.28
C ALA A 16 4.50 -20.27 54.78
N GLU A 17 4.35 -18.99 55.14
CA GLU A 17 4.06 -18.55 56.51
C GLU A 17 3.69 -17.06 56.53
N GLN A 18 2.41 -16.77 56.33
CA GLN A 18 1.63 -15.78 57.09
C GLN A 18 0.15 -15.90 56.66
N GLU A 19 -0.60 -16.73 57.37
CA GLU A 19 -2.02 -17.05 57.15
C GLU A 19 -2.98 -16.22 58.02
N ALA A 20 -2.53 -15.11 58.62
CA ALA A 20 -3.41 -14.20 59.34
C ALA A 20 -3.01 -12.76 59.02
N GLU A 21 -3.98 -11.94 58.62
CA GLU A 21 -3.83 -10.54 58.19
C GLU A 21 -3.46 -10.31 56.70
N ASP A 22 -4.16 -10.94 55.75
CA ASP A 22 -4.25 -10.40 54.38
C ASP A 22 -5.44 -10.97 53.57
N GLU A 23 -6.67 -10.70 54.02
CA GLU A 23 -7.86 -10.84 53.16
C GLU A 23 -7.79 -9.93 51.89
N SER A 24 -6.78 -9.05 51.82
CA SER A 24 -6.54 -8.15 50.68
C SER A 24 -5.79 -8.80 49.50
N LEU A 25 -5.19 -9.99 49.69
CA LEU A 25 -4.35 -10.65 48.68
C LEU A 25 -4.93 -11.97 48.15
N SER A 26 -6.19 -12.28 48.43
CA SER A 26 -6.89 -13.38 47.76
C SER A 26 -7.05 -13.06 46.27
N THR A 27 -6.08 -13.48 45.45
CA THR A 27 -6.15 -13.38 43.99
C THR A 27 -7.14 -14.41 43.48
N LYS A 28 -8.42 -14.07 43.53
CA LYS A 28 -9.48 -14.86 42.89
C LYS A 28 -9.39 -14.71 41.37
N ARG A 29 -9.50 -15.84 40.67
CA ARG A 29 -9.38 -15.91 39.22
C ARG A 29 -10.69 -15.44 38.60
N ILE A 30 -10.63 -14.39 37.77
CA ILE A 30 -11.82 -13.71 37.22
C ILE A 30 -12.74 -14.66 36.42
N GLU A 31 -12.20 -15.78 35.94
CA GLU A 31 -12.91 -16.78 35.14
C GLU A 31 -13.80 -17.73 35.96
N THR A 32 -13.60 -17.84 37.27
CA THR A 32 -14.31 -18.82 38.12
C THR A 32 -15.36 -18.21 39.05
N ASP A 33 -15.45 -16.88 39.10
CA ASP A 33 -16.33 -16.17 40.03
C ASP A 33 -17.46 -15.46 39.27
N ASP A 34 -18.70 -15.54 39.79
CA ASP A 34 -19.87 -14.80 39.29
C ASP A 34 -19.76 -13.29 39.60
N LEU A 35 -18.84 -12.61 38.92
CA LEU A 35 -18.60 -11.18 39.08
C LEU A 35 -19.56 -10.37 38.20
N THR A 36 -20.15 -9.32 38.79
CA THR A 36 -21.00 -8.40 38.03
C THR A 36 -20.17 -7.57 37.04
N THR A 37 -20.79 -7.16 35.92
CA THR A 37 -20.14 -6.36 34.86
C THR A 37 -19.52 -5.05 35.37
N LYS A 38 -20.07 -4.46 36.44
CA LYS A 38 -19.53 -3.26 37.08
C LYS A 38 -18.25 -3.52 37.87
N GLN A 39 -18.11 -4.70 38.49
CA GLN A 39 -16.90 -5.09 39.23
C GLN A 39 -15.75 -5.41 38.28
N ILE A 40 -16.03 -6.13 37.19
CA ILE A 40 -15.03 -6.45 36.14
C ILE A 40 -14.44 -5.16 35.53
N LYS A 41 -15.27 -4.15 35.23
CA LYS A 41 -14.82 -2.84 34.70
C LYS A 41 -13.92 -2.07 35.66
N LYS A 42 -14.16 -2.15 36.97
CA LYS A 42 -13.30 -1.48 37.98
C LYS A 42 -11.93 -2.15 38.07
N ILE A 43 -11.88 -3.48 37.98
CA ILE A 43 -10.64 -4.27 38.05
C ILE A 43 -9.79 -4.08 36.78
N SER A 44 -10.40 -3.99 35.60
CA SER A 44 -9.67 -3.73 34.35
C SER A 44 -9.12 -2.30 34.26
N ASN A 45 -9.88 -1.30 34.72
CA ASN A 45 -9.41 0.09 34.76
C ASN A 45 -8.25 0.29 35.74
N LYS A 46 -8.29 -0.35 36.93
CA LYS A 46 -7.17 -0.29 37.88
C LYS A 46 -5.87 -0.88 37.32
N ARG A 47 -5.95 -1.96 36.53
CA ARG A 47 -4.79 -2.57 35.86
C ARG A 47 -4.15 -1.65 34.81
N LYS A 48 -4.96 -0.91 34.04
CA LYS A 48 -4.45 0.08 33.08
C LYS A 48 -3.69 1.22 33.76
N LEU A 49 -4.16 1.71 34.91
CA LEU A 49 -3.50 2.80 35.65
C LEU A 49 -2.18 2.37 36.34
N GLN A 50 -2.04 1.09 36.72
CA GLN A 50 -0.81 0.60 37.36
C GLN A 50 0.31 0.28 36.36
N ASP A 51 -0.02 -0.04 35.11
CA ASP A 51 0.98 -0.31 34.07
C ASP A 51 1.69 0.97 33.58
N ASP A 52 0.96 2.09 33.52
CA ASP A 52 1.52 3.39 33.13
C ASP A 52 2.46 4.02 34.17
N THR A 53 2.35 3.63 35.45
CA THR A 53 3.08 4.29 36.55
C THR A 53 4.41 3.61 36.91
N LYS A 54 4.56 2.30 36.69
CA LYS A 54 5.81 1.57 37.03
C LYS A 54 6.90 1.63 35.96
N HIS A 55 6.59 2.02 34.73
CA HIS A 55 7.58 2.04 33.63
C HIS A 55 8.31 3.39 33.42
N LYS A 56 8.08 4.39 34.29
CA LYS A 56 8.56 5.78 34.10
C LYS A 56 9.87 6.13 34.84
N THR A 57 10.35 5.32 35.78
CA THR A 57 11.43 5.76 36.69
C THR A 57 12.85 5.29 36.33
N ASN A 58 13.03 4.44 35.30
CA ASN A 58 14.36 3.98 34.86
C ASN A 58 14.45 3.79 33.35
N LYS A 59 14.15 4.83 32.56
CA LYS A 59 14.47 4.85 31.12
C LYS A 59 15.64 5.80 30.90
N LYS A 60 16.78 5.25 30.44
CA LYS A 60 17.93 6.02 29.95
C LYS A 60 17.42 7.15 29.05
N PRO A 61 17.97 8.38 29.13
CA PRO A 61 17.49 9.49 28.33
C PRO A 61 17.52 9.10 26.84
N PRO A 62 16.43 9.34 26.09
CA PRO A 62 16.37 8.96 24.69
C PRO A 62 17.49 9.67 23.94
N LYS A 63 18.32 8.91 23.22
CA LYS A 63 19.50 9.39 22.47
C LYS A 63 19.17 10.44 21.39
N ARG A 64 17.88 10.73 21.16
CA ARG A 64 17.36 11.73 20.22
C ARG A 64 15.99 12.24 20.71
N VAL A 65 15.90 13.54 21.01
CA VAL A 65 14.62 14.22 21.30
C VAL A 65 13.79 14.21 20.03
N LYS A 66 12.69 13.46 20.07
CA LYS A 66 11.76 13.30 18.97
C LYS A 66 10.76 14.46 19.03
N LEU A 67 10.87 15.45 18.13
CA LEU A 67 9.83 16.49 17.97
C LEU A 67 8.45 15.83 17.84
N PRO A 68 7.38 16.43 18.37
CA PRO A 68 6.02 15.91 18.23
C PRO A 68 5.68 15.69 16.75
N LYS A 69 4.88 14.66 16.46
CA LYS A 69 4.55 14.23 15.09
C LYS A 69 4.00 15.37 14.22
N ASN A 70 3.39 16.38 14.86
CA ASN A 70 2.79 17.55 14.21
C ASN A 70 3.80 18.62 13.75
N GLU A 71 4.98 18.70 14.37
CA GLU A 71 6.02 19.70 14.03
C GLU A 71 7.08 19.15 13.07
N ARG A 72 6.98 17.87 12.69
CA ARG A 72 7.91 17.29 11.73
C ARG A 72 7.42 17.60 10.34
N ALA A 73 8.23 18.32 9.57
CA ALA A 73 8.05 18.41 8.13
C ALA A 73 7.92 16.98 7.56
N PRO A 74 6.94 16.73 6.68
CA PRO A 74 6.88 15.46 5.98
C PRO A 74 8.19 15.25 5.23
N PRO A 75 8.70 14.01 5.15
CA PRO A 75 9.90 13.74 4.37
C PRO A 75 9.68 14.21 2.93
N PRO A 76 10.69 14.85 2.31
CA PRO A 76 10.56 15.41 0.95
C PRO A 76 10.28 14.33 -0.10
N VAL A 77 10.69 13.08 0.17
CA VAL A 77 10.46 11.91 -0.69
C VAL A 77 9.63 10.89 0.07
N LYS A 78 8.65 10.30 -0.62
CA LYS A 78 7.81 9.22 -0.08
C LYS A 78 8.69 8.03 0.33
N ASP A 79 8.48 7.51 1.54
CA ASP A 79 9.26 6.38 2.12
C ASP A 79 9.28 5.12 1.24
N GLN A 80 8.30 4.96 0.34
CA GLN A 80 8.17 3.85 -0.61
C GLN A 80 9.11 4.00 -1.80
N LEU A 81 9.34 5.22 -2.28
CA LEU A 81 10.30 5.50 -3.35
C LEU A 81 11.73 5.31 -2.84
N THR A 82 12.02 5.78 -1.62
CA THR A 82 13.30 5.51 -0.94
C THR A 82 13.53 4.01 -0.75
N TYR A 83 12.47 3.22 -0.54
CA TYR A 83 12.57 1.77 -0.41
C TYR A 83 12.92 1.06 -1.71
N LEU A 84 12.38 1.51 -2.84
CA LEU A 84 12.78 1.03 -4.18
C LEU A 84 14.24 1.39 -4.46
N LYS A 85 14.62 2.64 -4.19
CA LYS A 85 15.99 3.11 -4.38
C LYS A 85 16.98 2.32 -3.52
N GLN A 86 16.66 2.10 -2.25
CA GLN A 86 17.48 1.28 -1.35
C GLN A 86 17.59 -0.16 -1.84
N PHE A 87 16.53 -0.75 -2.39
CA PHE A 87 16.59 -2.10 -2.95
C PHE A 87 17.61 -2.19 -4.10
N HIS A 88 17.67 -1.16 -4.93
CA HIS A 88 18.57 -1.09 -6.08
C HIS A 88 20.02 -0.78 -5.68
N GLU A 89 20.23 0.21 -4.81
CA GLU A 89 21.56 0.69 -4.43
C GLU A 89 22.22 -0.10 -3.29
N ASP A 90 21.43 -0.50 -2.28
CA ASP A 90 21.92 -1.13 -1.04
C ASP A 90 21.05 -2.33 -0.66
N LYS A 91 21.11 -3.35 -1.51
CA LYS A 91 20.38 -4.62 -1.30
C LYS A 91 20.81 -5.35 -0.02
N ALA A 92 22.03 -5.13 0.47
CA ALA A 92 22.56 -5.76 1.68
C ALA A 92 21.86 -5.28 2.96
N ASN A 93 21.61 -3.97 3.07
CA ASN A 93 20.90 -3.39 4.22
C ASN A 93 19.39 -3.30 4.02
N TRP A 94 18.91 -3.65 2.83
CA TRP A 94 17.49 -3.65 2.52
C TRP A 94 16.73 -4.71 3.33
N LYS A 95 15.61 -4.29 3.92
CA LYS A 95 14.73 -5.19 4.69
C LYS A 95 13.33 -5.16 4.10
N PHE A 96 12.83 -6.35 3.77
CA PHE A 96 11.48 -6.51 3.23
C PHE A 96 10.43 -5.85 4.12
N ASN A 97 9.62 -4.98 3.52
CA ASN A 97 8.50 -4.33 4.19
C ASN A 97 7.21 -4.53 3.37
N LYS A 98 6.31 -5.38 3.89
CA LYS A 98 5.06 -5.72 3.22
C LYS A 98 4.15 -4.52 2.99
N SER A 99 4.11 -3.56 3.91
CA SER A 99 3.29 -2.35 3.77
C SER A 99 3.75 -1.51 2.58
N LYS A 100 5.06 -1.36 2.41
CA LYS A 100 5.65 -0.64 1.27
C LYS A 100 5.42 -1.40 -0.04
N GLN A 101 5.58 -2.73 -0.04
CA GLN A 101 5.26 -3.57 -1.21
C GLN A 101 3.80 -3.41 -1.64
N ASN A 102 2.85 -3.52 -0.71
CA ASN A 102 1.42 -3.36 -1.02
C ASN A 102 1.10 -1.96 -1.57
N TRP A 103 1.81 -0.93 -1.09
CA TRP A 103 1.68 0.42 -1.64
C TRP A 103 2.23 0.48 -3.07
N ILE A 104 3.41 -0.08 -3.32
CA ILE A 104 4.02 -0.10 -4.66
C ILE A 104 3.11 -0.80 -5.66
N LEU A 105 2.59 -1.99 -5.32
CA LEU A 105 1.69 -2.76 -6.18
C LEU A 105 0.40 -2.00 -6.53
N LYS A 106 -0.11 -1.17 -5.61
CA LYS A 106 -1.30 -0.35 -5.84
C LYS A 106 -1.04 0.92 -6.65
N ASN A 107 0.20 1.41 -6.68
CA ASN A 107 0.56 2.70 -7.25
C ASN A 107 1.58 2.56 -8.40
N ILE A 108 1.61 1.43 -9.12
CA ILE A 108 2.57 1.18 -10.22
C ILE A 108 2.47 2.28 -11.30
N ARG A 109 1.28 2.81 -11.53
CA ARG A 109 1.04 3.92 -12.47
C ARG A 109 1.64 5.26 -12.01
N ASP A 110 1.59 5.54 -10.70
CA ASP A 110 1.90 6.86 -10.12
C ASP A 110 3.36 7.01 -9.67
N ILE A 111 4.20 5.99 -9.90
CA ILE A 111 5.62 6.04 -9.56
C ILE A 111 6.36 6.88 -10.61
N PRO A 112 7.23 7.82 -10.21
CA PRO A 112 8.01 8.64 -11.15
C PRO A 112 8.99 7.81 -11.99
N ALA A 113 9.26 8.28 -13.21
CA ALA A 113 10.17 7.65 -14.17
C ALA A 113 11.58 7.37 -13.59
N ASP A 114 12.09 8.27 -12.73
CA ASP A 114 13.41 8.13 -12.09
C ASP A 114 13.60 6.81 -11.30
N TYR A 115 12.50 6.16 -10.90
CA TYR A 115 12.52 4.93 -10.11
C TYR A 115 12.11 3.70 -10.93
N GLU A 116 11.95 3.81 -12.25
CA GLU A 116 11.49 2.71 -13.10
C GLU A 116 12.44 1.52 -13.10
N GLU A 117 13.74 1.76 -13.23
CA GLU A 117 14.74 0.69 -13.23
C GLU A 117 14.70 -0.10 -11.90
N ALA A 118 14.63 0.63 -10.78
CA ALA A 118 14.50 0.04 -9.45
C ALA A 118 13.16 -0.70 -9.28
N LEU A 119 12.08 -0.20 -9.88
CA LEU A 119 10.76 -0.82 -9.86
C LEU A 119 10.73 -2.13 -10.63
N VAL A 120 11.24 -2.16 -11.86
CA VAL A 120 11.31 -3.36 -12.72
C VAL A 120 12.17 -4.43 -12.03
N SER A 121 13.35 -4.06 -11.54
CA SER A 121 14.23 -4.96 -10.79
C SER A 121 13.54 -5.52 -9.53
N TYR A 122 12.83 -4.68 -8.79
CA TYR A 122 12.10 -5.11 -7.59
C TYR A 122 10.95 -6.07 -7.92
N LEU A 123 10.10 -5.71 -8.88
CA LEU A 123 8.97 -6.53 -9.29
C LEU A 123 9.41 -7.85 -9.92
N GLY A 124 10.55 -7.90 -10.60
CA GLY A 124 11.14 -9.14 -11.10
C GLY A 124 11.46 -10.16 -9.99
N THR A 125 11.74 -9.71 -8.77
CA THR A 125 11.98 -10.60 -7.61
C THR A 125 10.69 -11.08 -6.94
N LEU A 126 9.52 -10.66 -7.41
CA LEU A 126 8.23 -11.03 -6.81
C LEU A 126 7.93 -12.51 -7.05
N GLN A 127 7.59 -13.23 -5.99
CA GLN A 127 7.24 -14.65 -6.05
C GLN A 127 5.88 -14.93 -5.40
N GLY A 128 5.22 -16.01 -5.84
CA GLY A 128 3.95 -16.50 -5.31
C GLY A 128 2.73 -15.68 -5.74
N GLY A 129 1.63 -15.75 -4.98
CA GLY A 129 0.33 -15.23 -5.40
C GLY A 129 0.22 -13.72 -5.64
N SER A 130 1.21 -12.91 -5.26
CA SER A 130 1.27 -11.50 -5.72
C SER A 130 1.71 -11.39 -7.17
N ARG A 131 2.64 -12.25 -7.63
CA ARG A 131 3.06 -12.34 -9.02
C ARG A 131 1.93 -12.87 -9.89
N ASP A 132 1.26 -13.94 -9.44
CA ASP A 132 0.18 -14.58 -10.20
C ASP A 132 -1.03 -13.66 -10.44
N ARG A 133 -1.26 -12.67 -9.54
CA ARG A 133 -2.28 -11.63 -9.73
C ARG A 133 -1.80 -10.47 -10.60
N LEU A 134 -0.53 -10.09 -10.46
CA LEU A 134 0.02 -8.96 -11.20
C LEU A 134 0.14 -9.25 -12.70
N ILE A 135 0.53 -10.48 -13.08
CA ILE A 135 0.68 -10.86 -14.50
C ILE A 135 -0.60 -10.62 -15.32
N PRO A 136 -1.79 -11.16 -14.94
CA PRO A 136 -3.01 -10.91 -15.70
C PRO A 136 -3.41 -9.43 -15.69
N GLU A 137 -3.22 -8.71 -14.57
CA GLU A 137 -3.48 -7.27 -14.50
C GLU A 137 -2.63 -6.49 -15.53
N LEU A 138 -1.33 -6.79 -15.64
CA LEU A 138 -0.45 -6.16 -16.61
C LEU A 138 -0.83 -6.52 -18.05
N LYS A 139 -1.17 -7.78 -18.32
CA LYS A 139 -1.64 -8.24 -19.65
C LYS A 139 -2.94 -7.53 -20.05
N GLU A 140 -3.88 -7.38 -19.13
CA GLU A 140 -5.13 -6.64 -19.38
C GLU A 140 -4.89 -5.17 -19.71
N VAL A 141 -3.95 -4.51 -19.03
CA VAL A 141 -3.58 -3.11 -19.33
C VAL A 141 -3.04 -2.99 -20.75
N ILE A 142 -2.15 -3.89 -21.18
CA ILE A 142 -1.60 -3.90 -22.53
C ILE A 142 -2.69 -4.16 -23.57
N ASN A 143 -3.57 -5.12 -23.32
CA ASN A 143 -4.68 -5.40 -24.23
C ASN A 143 -5.61 -4.19 -24.37
N LYS A 144 -5.95 -3.52 -23.27
CA LYS A 144 -6.75 -2.29 -23.29
C LYS A 144 -6.07 -1.18 -24.12
N TRP A 145 -4.76 -1.01 -23.95
CA TRP A 145 -3.98 -0.07 -24.76
C TRP A 145 -4.02 -0.44 -26.25
N ASN A 146 -3.78 -1.70 -26.59
CA ASN A 146 -3.79 -2.16 -27.98
C ASN A 146 -5.17 -1.96 -28.65
N THR A 147 -6.27 -2.20 -27.93
CA THR A 147 -7.63 -1.91 -28.42
C THR A 147 -7.85 -0.40 -28.62
N GLN A 148 -7.45 0.42 -27.64
CA GLN A 148 -7.55 1.89 -27.76
C GLN A 148 -6.74 2.43 -28.94
N TYR A 149 -5.57 1.86 -29.17
CA TYR A 149 -4.69 2.21 -30.27
C TYR A 149 -5.32 1.86 -31.63
N GLU A 150 -5.88 0.66 -31.80
CA GLU A 150 -6.58 0.27 -33.04
C GLU A 150 -7.80 1.16 -33.35
N GLU A 151 -8.57 1.53 -32.32
CA GLU A 151 -9.68 2.46 -32.50
C GLU A 151 -9.23 3.86 -32.87
N ALA A 152 -8.10 4.32 -32.32
CA ALA A 152 -7.50 5.60 -32.67
C ALA A 152 -7.00 5.58 -34.13
N GLU A 153 -6.34 4.50 -34.57
CA GLU A 153 -5.89 4.33 -35.96
C GLU A 153 -7.04 4.38 -36.94
N LYS A 154 -8.14 3.63 -36.69
CA LYS A 154 -9.34 3.66 -37.55
C LYS A 154 -9.94 5.06 -37.65
N LYS A 155 -10.03 5.79 -36.53
CA LYS A 155 -10.54 7.17 -36.52
C LYS A 155 -9.64 8.11 -37.32
N ILE A 156 -8.33 7.94 -37.24
CA ILE A 156 -7.37 8.73 -38.03
C ILE A 156 -7.50 8.39 -39.51
N GLU A 157 -7.61 7.12 -39.87
CA GLU A 157 -7.77 6.66 -41.24
C GLU A 157 -9.07 7.19 -41.87
N GLU A 158 -10.20 7.12 -41.17
CA GLU A 158 -11.46 7.70 -41.61
C GLU A 158 -11.40 9.23 -41.77
N GLN A 159 -10.73 9.93 -40.86
CA GLN A 159 -10.52 11.37 -40.98
C GLN A 159 -9.62 11.72 -42.16
N LEU A 160 -8.58 10.92 -42.40
CA LEU A 160 -7.68 11.09 -43.53
C LEU A 160 -8.41 10.81 -44.85
N ALA A 161 -9.22 9.75 -44.92
CA ALA A 161 -10.06 9.43 -46.06
C ALA A 161 -11.03 10.56 -46.38
N LYS A 162 -11.73 11.11 -45.37
CA LYS A 162 -12.61 12.29 -45.54
C LYS A 162 -11.87 13.54 -46.01
N LYS A 163 -10.63 13.76 -45.56
CA LYS A 163 -9.79 14.88 -46.02
C LYS A 163 -9.28 14.68 -47.45
N LEU A 164 -8.97 13.44 -47.84
CA LEU A 164 -8.51 13.08 -49.19
C LEU A 164 -9.64 13.04 -50.22
N GLU A 165 -10.88 12.73 -49.81
CA GLU A 165 -12.07 12.72 -50.67
C GLU A 165 -12.64 14.12 -50.97
N GLY A 166 -12.08 15.19 -50.38
CA GLY A 166 -12.28 16.57 -50.85
C GLY A 166 -13.45 17.33 -50.23
N ASP A 167 -13.16 18.09 -49.18
CA ASP A 167 -13.87 19.34 -48.88
C ASP A 167 -12.88 20.32 -48.22
N GLU A 168 -12.40 21.30 -48.98
CA GLU A 168 -12.05 22.60 -48.38
C GLU A 168 -13.36 23.30 -48.04
N PRO A 169 -13.53 23.72 -46.79
CA PRO A 169 -14.09 25.07 -46.61
C PRO A 169 -13.22 25.89 -45.66
N GLU A 170 -12.48 26.86 -46.22
CA GLU A 170 -12.27 28.13 -45.54
C GLU A 170 -13.61 28.87 -45.44
N LYS A 171 -14.14 29.06 -44.23
CA LYS A 171 -14.48 30.38 -43.65
C LYS A 171 -15.21 30.30 -42.31
N GLU A 172 -14.94 31.35 -41.53
CA GLU A 172 -15.35 31.66 -40.16
C GLU A 172 -16.84 31.99 -39.95
N GLU A 173 -17.18 32.08 -38.66
CA GLU A 173 -18.23 32.88 -37.99
C GLU A 173 -19.57 32.26 -37.51
N GLU A 174 -19.57 32.03 -36.20
CA GLU A 174 -20.54 32.48 -35.17
C GLU A 174 -22.01 31.98 -35.09
N LYS A 175 -22.25 31.35 -33.91
CA LYS A 175 -23.27 31.65 -32.87
C LYS A 175 -24.55 30.78 -32.73
N LYS A 176 -24.60 30.23 -31.50
CA LYS A 176 -25.73 30.12 -30.55
C LYS A 176 -26.72 28.94 -30.65
N GLY A 177 -26.86 28.28 -29.49
CA GLY A 177 -27.85 27.24 -29.16
C GLY A 177 -27.13 25.90 -29.08
N ASP A 178 -26.73 25.40 -27.91
CA ASP A 178 -27.68 24.87 -26.95
C ASP A 178 -26.98 24.64 -25.59
N LYS A 179 -27.62 25.11 -24.53
CA LYS A 179 -27.09 25.18 -23.16
C LYS A 179 -27.55 24.00 -22.31
N GLU A 180 -28.17 22.98 -22.91
CA GLU A 180 -28.66 21.79 -22.18
C GLU A 180 -27.79 20.54 -22.36
N LYS A 181 -26.86 20.52 -23.33
CA LYS A 181 -25.97 19.36 -23.60
C LYS A 181 -24.61 19.39 -22.88
N LYS A 182 -24.49 20.18 -21.81
CA LYS A 182 -23.21 20.45 -21.10
C LYS A 182 -23.02 19.62 -19.83
N GLU A 183 -24.05 18.94 -19.34
CA GLU A 183 -23.93 18.10 -18.15
C GLU A 183 -23.68 16.63 -18.49
N GLU A 184 -24.40 16.02 -19.45
CA GLU A 184 -24.14 14.63 -19.88
C GLU A 184 -22.78 14.45 -20.57
N SER A 185 -22.38 15.37 -21.46
CA SER A 185 -21.08 15.31 -22.16
C SER A 185 -19.86 15.56 -21.27
N LYS A 186 -20.06 15.97 -20.02
CA LYS A 186 -19.00 16.22 -19.04
C LYS A 186 -18.85 15.07 -18.04
N GLU A 187 -19.85 14.21 -17.94
CA GLU A 187 -19.83 13.01 -17.12
C GLU A 187 -19.28 11.83 -17.93
N GLU A 188 -19.75 11.63 -19.17
CA GLU A 188 -19.18 10.64 -20.11
C GLU A 188 -17.73 10.95 -20.49
N LYS A 189 -17.39 12.22 -20.80
CA LYS A 189 -15.98 12.61 -21.03
C LYS A 189 -15.08 12.50 -19.80
N LYS A 190 -15.63 12.48 -18.58
CA LYS A 190 -14.81 12.23 -17.39
C LYS A 190 -14.56 10.74 -17.20
N GLU A 191 -15.52 9.89 -17.50
CA GLU A 191 -15.36 8.44 -17.43
C GLU A 191 -14.46 7.91 -18.55
N ASP A 192 -14.60 8.43 -19.77
CA ASP A 192 -13.78 8.03 -20.92
C ASP A 192 -12.31 8.48 -20.77
N VAL A 193 -12.05 9.69 -20.25
CA VAL A 193 -10.68 10.20 -20.03
C VAL A 193 -9.96 9.42 -18.91
N VAL A 194 -10.69 8.91 -17.92
CA VAL A 194 -10.11 8.11 -16.82
C VAL A 194 -9.69 6.71 -17.32
N ASN A 195 -10.37 6.18 -18.33
CA ASN A 195 -10.07 4.88 -18.91
C ASN A 195 -9.00 4.89 -20.01
N VAL A 196 -8.54 6.06 -20.49
CA VAL A 196 -7.41 6.12 -21.41
C VAL A 196 -6.15 5.62 -20.70
N VAL A 197 -5.68 4.45 -21.14
CA VAL A 197 -4.39 3.93 -20.74
C VAL A 197 -3.34 4.83 -21.38
N ASN A 198 -2.30 5.19 -20.65
CA ASN A 198 -1.24 6.06 -21.20
C ASN A 198 -0.16 5.18 -21.87
N LEU A 199 0.43 5.63 -22.98
CA LEU A 199 1.49 4.89 -23.71
C LEU A 199 2.65 4.56 -22.76
N GLU A 200 3.11 5.54 -22.00
CA GLU A 200 4.19 5.38 -21.02
C GLU A 200 3.90 4.26 -20.01
N TYR A 201 2.63 4.16 -19.59
CA TYR A 201 2.20 3.11 -18.67
C TYR A 201 2.15 1.73 -19.35
N ALA A 202 1.71 1.64 -20.61
CA ALA A 202 1.70 0.40 -21.38
C ALA A 202 3.13 -0.13 -21.62
N VAL A 203 4.08 0.75 -22.00
CA VAL A 203 5.51 0.42 -22.16
C VAL A 203 6.11 -0.04 -20.83
N ARG A 204 5.79 0.63 -19.71
CA ARG A 204 6.20 0.19 -18.38
C ARG A 204 5.65 -1.20 -18.02
N CYS A 205 4.39 -1.49 -18.35
CA CYS A 205 3.80 -2.81 -18.14
C CYS A 205 4.52 -3.90 -18.95
N LYS A 206 4.90 -3.60 -20.19
CA LYS A 206 5.70 -4.49 -21.04
C LYS A 206 7.08 -4.78 -20.43
N SER A 207 7.79 -3.75 -19.95
CA SER A 207 9.11 -3.96 -19.33
C SER A 207 9.03 -4.85 -18.08
N ILE A 208 7.99 -4.66 -17.26
CA ILE A 208 7.73 -5.50 -16.08
C ILE A 208 7.37 -6.93 -16.48
N LEU A 209 6.52 -7.13 -17.50
CA LEU A 209 6.14 -8.46 -17.96
C LEU A 209 7.31 -9.23 -18.56
N SER A 210 8.13 -8.58 -19.39
CA SER A 210 9.34 -9.19 -19.97
C SER A 210 10.25 -9.74 -18.86
N GLN A 211 10.46 -8.97 -17.79
CA GLN A 211 11.26 -9.40 -16.64
C GLN A 211 10.61 -10.53 -15.82
N LEU A 212 9.28 -10.62 -15.81
CA LEU A 212 8.55 -11.63 -15.03
C LEU A 212 8.43 -12.94 -15.79
N THR A 213 7.91 -12.93 -17.00
CA THR A 213 7.52 -14.12 -17.75
C THR A 213 8.51 -14.53 -18.82
N GLU A 214 9.55 -13.73 -19.11
CA GLU A 214 10.43 -13.91 -20.28
C GLU A 214 9.62 -14.02 -21.62
N GLU A 215 8.34 -13.67 -21.57
CA GLU A 215 7.41 -13.65 -22.70
C GLU A 215 7.37 -12.22 -23.23
N ASP A 216 7.65 -12.07 -24.52
CA ASP A 216 7.54 -10.79 -25.20
C ASP A 216 6.08 -10.57 -25.61
N VAL A 217 5.46 -9.54 -25.01
CA VAL A 217 4.12 -9.07 -25.40
C VAL A 217 4.28 -7.78 -26.21
N GLU A 218 3.64 -7.75 -27.37
CA GLU A 218 3.67 -6.59 -28.25
C GLU A 218 2.74 -5.48 -27.76
N VAL A 219 3.29 -4.27 -27.63
CA VAL A 219 2.55 -3.03 -27.41
C VAL A 219 2.51 -2.30 -28.74
N LYS A 220 1.30 -2.03 -29.25
CA LYS A 220 1.13 -1.32 -30.51
C LYS A 220 1.48 0.16 -30.33
N GLY A 221 2.17 0.74 -31.33
CA GLY A 221 2.54 2.16 -31.35
C GLY A 221 3.79 2.53 -30.53
N GLU A 222 4.59 1.56 -30.09
CA GLU A 222 5.93 1.75 -29.50
C GLU A 222 7.03 1.80 -30.57
#